data_AF-A0A927SQK6-F1
#
_entry.id   AF-A0A927SQK6-F1
#
_cell.length_a   1.000
_cell.length_b   1.000
_cell.length_c   1.000
_cell.angle_alpha   90.00
_cell.angle_beta   90.00
_cell.angle_gamma   90.00
#
_symmetry.space_group_name_H-M   'P 1'
#
loop_
_entity.id
_entity.type
_entity.pdbx_description
1 polymer ?
#
loop_
_entity_poly.entity_id
_entity_poly.type
_entity_poly.pdbx_seq_one_letter_code
_entity_poly.pdbx_strand_id
1 'polypeptide(L)'
;MKNILKIIFLSIFVFLCTGCATIDYTLSINKDNSATLEYLINIEETEINIDIYSGIIDSIILDLEANEFVVERTTNQVKATKQISNILELDELDSLIKANDMYIIKSEKGIFATDYIFDANIDLTGYSKTAKELKLDKELKELLDIKFNLNLPVKSSDSNLGIGQTKNLTWNLAYGQENVIKAGYSLINAEIVIIPILTIIIFAIILIVIKVIKSKKETIKF
;
A
#
# COMPACT_ATOMS: atom_id res chain seq x y z
N MET A 1 10.10 -45.14 14.64
CA MET A 1 10.96 -44.09 15.24
C MET A 1 11.88 -43.38 14.22
N LYS A 2 12.65 -44.08 13.36
CA LYS A 2 13.55 -43.45 12.38
C LYS A 2 12.89 -42.43 11.41
N ASN A 3 11.64 -42.66 11.00
CA ASN A 3 10.92 -41.76 10.09
C ASN A 3 10.31 -40.53 10.79
N ILE A 4 9.99 -40.65 12.09
CA ILE A 4 9.48 -39.52 12.90
C ILE A 4 10.62 -38.54 13.21
N LEU A 5 11.83 -39.05 13.49
CA LEU A 5 13.02 -38.22 13.69
C LEU A 5 13.37 -37.40 12.43
N LYS A 6 13.20 -37.98 11.23
CA LYS A 6 13.41 -37.27 9.96
C LYS A 6 12.36 -36.18 9.71
N ILE A 7 11.10 -36.42 10.07
CA ILE A 7 10.02 -35.42 9.93
C ILE A 7 10.21 -34.27 10.92
N ILE A 8 10.64 -34.55 12.16
CA ILE A 8 10.96 -33.52 13.16
C ILE A 8 12.17 -32.68 12.73
N PHE A 9 13.22 -33.33 12.21
CA PHE A 9 14.41 -32.63 11.70
C PHE A 9 14.10 -31.79 10.46
N LEU A 10 13.23 -32.28 9.56
CA LEU A 10 12.75 -31.54 8.40
C LEU A 10 11.86 -30.36 8.81
N SER A 11 11.00 -30.52 9.82
CA SER A 11 10.15 -29.45 10.36
C SER A 11 10.95 -28.36 11.07
N ILE A 12 12.02 -28.71 11.79
CA ILE A 12 12.94 -27.77 12.43
C ILE A 12 13.78 -27.04 11.38
N PHE A 13 14.22 -27.73 10.33
CA PHE A 13 14.98 -27.12 9.25
C PHE A 13 14.14 -26.13 8.42
N VAL A 14 12.85 -26.40 8.25
CA VAL A 14 11.91 -25.46 7.59
C VAL A 14 11.66 -24.20 8.43
N PHE A 15 11.74 -24.30 9.77
CA PHE A 15 11.64 -23.14 10.67
C PHE A 15 12.91 -22.27 10.72
N LEU A 16 14.07 -22.83 10.36
CA LEU A 16 15.35 -22.10 10.33
C LEU A 16 15.58 -21.33 9.02
N CYS A 17 14.66 -21.40 8.06
CA CYS A 17 14.75 -20.71 6.77
C CYS A 17 13.91 -19.42 6.70
N THR A 18 13.52 -18.83 7.83
CA THR A 18 12.93 -17.48 7.85
C THR A 18 14.08 -16.46 7.85
N GLY A 19 14.06 -15.48 6.95
CA GLY A 19 15.11 -14.46 6.87
C GLY A 19 15.27 -13.71 8.20
N CYS A 20 16.51 -13.40 8.59
CA CYS A 20 16.82 -12.77 9.88
C CYS A 20 16.38 -11.30 9.96
N ALA A 21 16.03 -10.66 8.85
CA ALA A 21 15.48 -9.31 8.85
C ALA A 21 14.35 -9.17 7.83
N THR A 22 13.28 -8.49 8.24
CA THR A 22 12.14 -8.18 7.35
C THR A 22 12.07 -6.68 7.10
N ILE A 23 11.78 -6.31 5.86
CA ILE A 23 11.56 -4.93 5.46
C ILE A 23 10.18 -4.86 4.81
N ASP A 24 9.23 -4.25 5.49
CA ASP A 24 7.87 -4.04 5.01
C ASP A 24 7.68 -2.58 4.60
N TYR A 25 7.46 -2.37 3.30
CA TYR A 25 7.05 -1.09 2.73
C TYR A 25 5.53 -1.08 2.60
N THR A 26 4.84 -0.20 3.30
CA THR A 26 3.37 -0.16 3.30
C THR A 26 2.87 1.18 2.80
N LEU A 27 2.11 1.17 1.71
CA LEU A 27 1.34 2.30 1.22
C LEU A 27 -0.14 2.07 1.51
N SER A 28 -0.73 2.92 2.35
CA SER A 28 -2.16 2.86 2.67
C SER A 28 -2.87 4.06 2.09
N ILE A 29 -3.77 3.82 1.14
CA ILE A 29 -4.56 4.84 0.47
C ILE A 29 -5.94 4.94 1.12
N ASN A 30 -6.32 6.16 1.50
CA ASN A 30 -7.61 6.46 2.12
C ASN A 30 -8.66 6.90 1.07
N LYS A 31 -9.92 6.93 1.49
CA LYS A 31 -11.06 7.29 0.59
C LYS A 31 -11.07 8.76 0.18
N ASP A 32 -10.45 9.61 0.98
CA ASP A 32 -10.33 11.05 0.73
C ASP A 32 -9.13 11.39 -0.17
N ASN A 33 -8.47 10.37 -0.74
CA ASN A 33 -7.24 10.46 -1.51
C ASN A 33 -6.00 10.88 -0.70
N SER A 34 -6.06 10.89 0.64
CA SER A 34 -4.83 10.93 1.44
C SER A 34 -4.16 9.55 1.44
N ALA A 35 -2.87 9.52 1.74
CA ALA A 35 -2.13 8.28 1.90
C ALA A 35 -1.18 8.32 3.09
N THR A 36 -0.92 7.15 3.65
CA THR A 36 0.13 6.94 4.65
C THR A 36 1.18 6.01 4.08
N LEU A 37 2.43 6.46 4.08
CA LEU A 37 3.60 5.63 3.83
C LEU A 37 4.17 5.17 5.16
N GLU A 38 4.44 3.88 5.26
CA GLU A 38 5.06 3.27 6.42
C GLU A 38 6.21 2.37 5.96
N TYR A 39 7.35 2.51 6.61
CA TYR A 39 8.54 1.70 6.45
C TYR A 39 8.77 0.98 7.77
N LEU A 40 8.74 -0.35 7.76
CA LEU A 40 8.98 -1.16 8.94
C LEU A 40 10.15 -2.09 8.70
N ILE A 41 11.23 -1.89 9.44
CA ILE A 41 12.41 -2.77 9.43
C ILE A 41 12.37 -3.54 10.73
N ASN A 42 12.26 -4.87 10.67
CA ASN A 42 12.42 -5.76 11.81
C ASN A 42 13.74 -6.51 11.68
N ILE A 43 14.50 -6.57 12.76
CA ILE A 43 15.77 -7.30 12.84
C ILE A 43 15.60 -8.32 13.96
N GLU A 44 15.65 -9.61 13.64
CA GLU A 44 15.66 -10.64 14.68
C GLU A 44 17.03 -10.64 15.39
N GLU A 45 17.04 -10.76 16.73
CA GLU A 45 18.24 -10.71 17.60
C GLU A 45 19.22 -11.88 17.42
N THR A 46 19.24 -12.55 16.28
CA THR A 46 20.20 -13.62 16.00
C THR A 46 21.51 -13.04 15.47
N GLU A 47 22.62 -13.27 16.19
CA GLU A 47 24.08 -13.23 15.86
C GLU A 47 24.61 -12.33 14.71
N ILE A 48 23.85 -11.37 14.21
CA ILE A 48 24.31 -10.38 13.25
C ILE A 48 25.23 -9.43 14.03
N ASN A 49 26.39 -9.10 13.47
CA ASN A 49 27.35 -8.20 14.09
C ASN A 49 26.72 -6.78 14.17
N ILE A 50 26.02 -6.52 15.28
CA ILE A 50 25.15 -5.36 15.52
C ILE A 50 25.87 -4.03 15.24
N ASP A 51 27.19 -3.97 15.45
CA ASP A 51 27.98 -2.75 15.28
C ASP A 51 28.12 -2.28 13.82
N ILE A 52 28.09 -3.20 12.84
CA ILE A 52 28.17 -2.82 11.41
C ILE A 52 26.80 -2.39 10.90
N TYR A 53 25.74 -3.07 11.35
CA TYR A 53 24.38 -2.76 10.93
C TYR A 53 23.81 -1.52 11.60
N SER A 54 24.22 -1.22 12.83
CA SER A 54 23.79 -0.01 13.55
C SER A 54 24.13 1.27 12.77
N GLY A 55 25.35 1.39 12.24
CA GLY A 55 25.75 2.55 11.44
C GLY A 55 24.95 2.70 10.13
N ILE A 56 24.58 1.58 9.48
CA ILE A 56 23.75 1.60 8.27
C ILE A 56 22.31 2.04 8.63
N ILE A 57 21.74 1.46 9.69
CA ILE A 57 20.40 1.81 10.15
C ILE A 57 20.34 3.27 10.61
N ASP A 58 21.36 3.78 11.28
CA ASP A 58 21.43 5.18 11.70
C ASP A 58 21.44 6.13 10.48
N SER A 59 22.17 5.78 9.42
CA SER A 59 22.15 6.55 8.17
C SER A 59 20.77 6.56 7.50
N ILE A 60 20.10 5.40 7.48
CA ILE A 60 18.73 5.27 6.95
C ILE A 60 17.75 6.13 7.76
N ILE A 61 17.87 6.14 9.09
CA ILE A 61 17.03 6.95 9.98
C ILE A 61 17.22 8.43 9.67
N LEU A 62 18.46 8.92 9.56
CA LEU A 62 18.75 10.31 9.26
C LEU A 62 18.16 10.74 7.91
N ASP A 63 18.27 9.89 6.88
CA ASP A 63 17.68 10.16 5.57
C ASP A 63 16.14 10.16 5.62
N LEU A 64 15.52 9.27 6.40
CA LEU A 64 14.07 9.26 6.61
C LEU A 64 13.59 10.54 7.30
N GLU A 65 14.25 10.94 8.37
CA GLU A 65 13.94 12.17 9.11
C GLU A 65 14.11 13.42 8.22
N ALA A 66 15.16 13.47 7.40
CA ALA A 66 15.38 14.54 6.42
C ALA A 66 14.26 14.63 5.37
N ASN A 67 13.60 13.51 5.06
CA ASN A 67 12.46 13.43 4.16
C ASN A 67 11.11 13.54 4.88
N GLU A 68 11.08 14.11 6.09
CA GLU A 68 9.89 14.40 6.89
C GLU A 68 9.13 13.15 7.37
N PHE A 69 9.80 12.01 7.46
CA PHE A 69 9.23 10.85 8.15
C PHE A 69 9.30 11.03 9.66
N VAL A 70 8.24 10.62 10.35
CA VAL A 70 8.26 10.41 11.80
C VAL A 70 8.84 9.02 12.05
N VAL A 71 10.03 8.96 12.64
CA VAL A 71 10.74 7.72 12.91
C VAL A 71 10.62 7.31 14.38
N GLU A 72 10.23 6.07 14.61
CA GLU A 72 10.17 5.40 15.90
C GLU A 72 11.15 4.23 15.89
N ARG A 73 12.07 4.20 16.85
CA ARG A 73 13.06 3.12 16.97
C ARG A 73 12.91 2.40 18.30
N THR A 74 12.95 1.08 18.22
CA THR A 74 13.14 0.18 19.36
C THR A 74 14.44 -0.62 19.16
N THR A 75 14.76 -1.52 20.09
CA THR A 75 15.96 -2.37 20.00
C THR A 75 16.05 -3.14 18.67
N ASN A 76 14.92 -3.67 18.20
CA ASN A 76 14.87 -4.66 17.11
C ASN A 76 14.01 -4.20 15.93
N GLN A 77 13.49 -2.98 15.98
CA GLN A 77 12.55 -2.49 14.99
C GLN A 77 12.76 -0.99 14.77
N VAL A 78 12.74 -0.59 13.50
CA VAL A 78 12.65 0.81 13.07
C VAL A 78 11.36 0.95 12.28
N LYS A 79 10.50 1.86 12.71
CA LYS A 79 9.27 2.22 12.03
C LYS A 79 9.36 3.68 11.60
N ALA A 80 9.13 3.98 10.33
CA ALA A 80 9.08 5.35 9.84
C ALA A 80 7.77 5.59 9.10
N THR A 81 7.08 6.67 9.43
CA THR A 81 5.75 6.98 8.87
C THR A 81 5.72 8.38 8.28
N LYS A 82 5.18 8.54 7.08
CA LYS A 82 4.91 9.84 6.45
C LYS A 82 3.47 9.90 5.99
N GLN A 83 2.83 11.04 6.24
CA GLN A 83 1.48 11.32 5.75
C GLN A 83 1.58 12.13 4.47
N ILE A 84 0.76 11.76 3.49
CA ILE A 84 0.66 12.42 2.19
C ILE A 84 -0.78 12.92 2.06
N SER A 85 -0.92 14.20 1.77
CA SER A 85 -2.24 14.83 1.72
C SER A 85 -3.02 14.38 0.47
N ASN A 86 -2.32 14.14 -0.64
CA ASN A 86 -2.93 13.70 -1.89
C ASN A 86 -2.08 12.62 -2.58
N ILE A 87 -2.68 11.48 -2.91
CA ILE A 87 -1.98 10.37 -3.59
C ILE A 87 -1.41 10.74 -4.97
N LEU A 88 -1.89 11.81 -5.60
CA LEU A 88 -1.33 12.29 -6.88
C LEU A 88 0.03 13.00 -6.69
N GLU A 89 0.41 13.33 -5.46
CA GLU A 89 1.72 13.88 -5.10
C GLU A 89 2.77 12.78 -4.91
N LEU A 90 2.38 11.49 -4.99
CA LEU A 90 3.31 10.36 -4.88
C LEU A 90 4.34 10.32 -6.02
N ASP A 91 4.03 10.89 -7.19
CA ASP A 91 4.92 10.98 -8.35
C ASP A 91 6.19 11.82 -8.05
N GLU A 92 6.16 12.66 -7.00
CA GLU A 92 7.30 13.50 -6.57
C GLU A 92 8.10 12.87 -5.42
N LEU A 93 7.75 11.66 -4.99
CA LEU A 93 8.36 11.05 -3.81
C LEU A 93 9.69 10.37 -4.17
N ASP A 94 10.76 11.17 -4.15
CA ASP A 94 12.15 10.73 -4.27
C ASP A 94 12.59 10.00 -2.97
N SER A 95 12.00 8.84 -2.70
CA SER A 95 12.24 8.11 -1.45
C SER A 95 13.44 7.17 -1.53
N LEU A 96 13.88 6.70 -0.37
CA LEU A 96 15.05 5.83 -0.17
C LEU A 96 15.10 4.59 -1.05
N ILE A 97 13.97 4.12 -1.59
CA ILE A 97 13.92 3.18 -2.70
C ILE A 97 13.88 4.04 -3.96
N LYS A 98 14.88 3.90 -4.84
CA LYS A 98 14.80 4.43 -6.21
C LYS A 98 13.68 3.72 -6.98
N ALA A 99 12.44 4.00 -6.61
CA ALA A 99 11.26 3.70 -7.37
C ALA A 99 11.26 4.71 -8.52
N ASN A 100 12.16 4.49 -9.48
CA ASN A 100 12.38 5.39 -10.61
C ASN A 100 11.07 5.70 -11.35
N ASP A 101 10.05 4.84 -11.23
CA ASP A 101 8.78 4.96 -11.92
C ASP A 101 7.60 4.52 -11.01
N MET A 102 7.39 5.16 -9.85
CA MET A 102 6.10 5.05 -9.14
C MET A 102 5.16 6.13 -9.64
N TYR A 103 4.01 5.73 -10.19
CA TYR A 103 3.00 6.69 -10.62
C TYR A 103 1.58 6.19 -10.39
N ILE A 104 0.69 7.12 -10.08
CA ILE A 104 -0.75 6.86 -9.97
C ILE A 104 -1.48 7.53 -11.11
N ILE A 105 -1.95 6.73 -12.06
CA ILE A 105 -2.79 7.22 -13.15
C ILE A 105 -4.24 7.27 -12.69
N LYS A 106 -4.77 8.48 -12.61
CA LYS A 106 -6.22 8.72 -12.46
C LYS A 106 -6.88 8.69 -13.84
N SER A 107 -7.89 7.83 -14.00
CA SER A 107 -8.70 7.74 -15.21
C SER A 107 -10.19 7.79 -14.87
N GLU A 108 -10.93 8.72 -15.46
CA GLU A 108 -12.37 8.83 -15.23
C GLU A 108 -13.13 7.77 -16.04
N LYS A 109 -13.87 6.89 -15.35
CA LYS A 109 -14.73 5.90 -16.00
C LYS A 109 -16.19 6.34 -15.91
N GLY A 110 -16.58 7.15 -16.88
CA GLY A 110 -17.88 7.79 -16.91
C GLY A 110 -18.03 8.86 -15.82
N ILE A 111 -19.26 9.33 -15.59
CA ILE A 111 -19.52 10.44 -14.66
C ILE A 111 -19.62 10.04 -13.18
N PHE A 112 -19.74 8.74 -12.88
CA PHE A 112 -20.04 8.25 -11.52
C PHE A 112 -18.88 7.57 -10.81
N ALA A 113 -17.83 7.18 -11.53
CA ALA A 113 -16.72 6.43 -10.99
C ALA A 113 -15.38 6.94 -11.52
N THR A 114 -14.39 6.96 -10.63
CA THR A 114 -13.01 7.26 -10.96
C THR A 114 -12.19 5.99 -10.77
N ASP A 115 -11.52 5.55 -11.81
CA ASP A 115 -10.56 4.45 -11.76
C ASP A 115 -9.18 5.01 -11.45
N TYR A 116 -8.49 4.35 -10.53
CA TYR A 116 -7.11 4.64 -10.17
C TYR A 116 -6.27 3.42 -10.51
N ILE A 117 -5.19 3.63 -11.24
CA ILE A 117 -4.21 2.61 -11.60
C ILE A 117 -2.90 2.99 -10.92
N PHE A 118 -2.49 2.15 -9.99
CA PHE A 118 -1.18 2.16 -9.38
C PHE A 118 -0.23 1.31 -10.22
N ASP A 119 0.85 1.90 -10.70
CA ASP A 119 1.92 1.22 -11.42
C ASP A 119 3.26 1.70 -10.83
N ALA A 120 4.03 0.76 -10.30
CA ALA A 120 5.33 1.06 -9.72
C ALA A 120 6.35 0.02 -10.18
N ASN A 121 7.53 0.50 -10.58
CA ASN A 121 8.70 -0.33 -10.74
C ASN A 121 9.70 -0.05 -9.60
N ILE A 122 9.90 -1.04 -8.73
CA ILE A 122 10.87 -0.99 -7.66
C ILE A 122 12.15 -1.67 -8.11
N ASP A 123 13.18 -0.87 -8.42
CA ASP A 123 14.50 -1.36 -8.81
C ASP A 123 15.40 -1.59 -7.59
N LEU A 124 15.62 -2.86 -7.23
CA LEU A 124 16.54 -3.24 -6.16
C LEU A 124 17.94 -3.67 -6.67
N THR A 125 18.21 -3.55 -7.97
CA THR A 125 19.49 -3.98 -8.57
C THR A 125 20.67 -3.15 -8.06
N GLY A 126 20.44 -1.85 -7.80
CA GLY A 126 21.44 -0.92 -7.27
C GLY A 126 22.01 -1.36 -5.91
N TYR A 127 21.15 -1.80 -4.98
CA TYR A 127 21.59 -2.29 -3.66
C TYR A 127 22.41 -3.56 -3.77
N SER A 128 22.07 -4.46 -4.71
CA SER A 128 22.87 -5.66 -4.97
C SER A 128 24.27 -5.32 -5.47
N LYS A 129 24.41 -4.28 -6.30
CA LYS A 129 25.72 -3.84 -6.79
C LYS A 129 26.60 -3.33 -5.64
N THR A 130 26.08 -2.44 -4.81
CA THR A 130 26.80 -1.93 -3.63
C THR A 130 27.15 -3.05 -2.65
N ALA A 131 26.21 -3.97 -2.38
CA ALA A 131 26.46 -5.11 -1.52
C ALA A 131 27.52 -6.07 -2.08
N LYS A 132 27.60 -6.24 -3.41
CA LYS A 132 28.65 -7.03 -4.08
C LYS A 132 30.02 -6.44 -3.87
N GLU A 133 30.14 -5.11 -3.98
CA GLU A 133 31.40 -4.39 -3.72
C GLU A 133 31.86 -4.58 -2.27
N LEU A 134 30.91 -4.67 -1.33
CA LEU A 134 31.15 -4.95 0.08
C LEU A 134 31.25 -6.45 0.43
N LYS A 135 31.05 -7.35 -0.55
CA LYS A 135 31.00 -8.82 -0.36
C LYS A 135 29.90 -9.32 0.59
N LEU A 136 28.82 -8.57 0.73
CA LEU A 136 27.66 -8.88 1.58
C LEU A 136 26.45 -9.37 0.77
N ASP A 137 26.55 -9.43 -0.56
CA ASP A 137 25.39 -9.66 -1.45
C ASP A 137 24.69 -11.00 -1.23
N LYS A 138 25.47 -12.06 -1.03
CA LYS A 138 24.94 -13.41 -0.80
C LYS A 138 24.23 -13.48 0.55
N GLU A 139 24.84 -12.91 1.59
CA GLU A 139 24.29 -12.88 2.95
C GLU A 139 23.00 -12.06 2.97
N LEU A 140 23.00 -10.85 2.42
CA LEU A 140 21.80 -10.00 2.36
C LEU A 140 20.66 -10.65 1.57
N LYS A 141 20.96 -11.35 0.48
CA LYS A 141 19.95 -12.06 -0.31
C LYS A 141 19.28 -13.20 0.47
N GLU A 142 20.03 -13.89 1.32
CA GLU A 142 19.52 -15.02 2.11
C GLU A 142 18.82 -14.55 3.41
N LEU A 143 19.15 -13.36 3.90
CA LEU A 143 18.68 -12.85 5.19
C LEU A 143 17.53 -11.84 5.10
N LEU A 144 17.37 -11.13 3.98
CA LEU A 144 16.34 -10.10 3.81
C LEU A 144 15.05 -10.67 3.20
N ASP A 145 13.95 -10.54 3.92
CA ASP A 145 12.59 -10.69 3.40
C ASP A 145 11.98 -9.30 3.16
N ILE A 146 11.81 -8.92 1.89
CA ILE A 146 11.34 -7.58 1.51
C ILE A 146 9.93 -7.68 0.96
N LYS A 147 9.01 -6.90 1.52
CA LYS A 147 7.61 -6.88 1.11
C LYS A 147 7.13 -5.49 0.78
N PHE A 148 6.28 -5.40 -0.24
CA PHE A 148 5.49 -4.22 -0.51
C PHE A 148 4.02 -4.53 -0.24
N ASN A 149 3.38 -3.72 0.60
CA ASN A 149 1.99 -3.83 0.99
C ASN A 149 1.22 -2.61 0.48
N LEU A 150 0.16 -2.83 -0.28
CA LEU A 150 -0.75 -1.79 -0.75
C LEU A 150 -2.13 -2.00 -0.12
N ASN A 151 -2.51 -1.08 0.76
CA ASN A 151 -3.85 -1.07 1.36
C ASN A 151 -4.72 -0.06 0.61
N LEU A 152 -5.75 -0.57 -0.04
CA LEU A 152 -6.66 0.21 -0.86
C LEU A 152 -7.92 0.60 -0.07
N PRO A 153 -8.53 1.75 -0.37
CA PRO A 153 -9.74 2.20 0.33
C PRO A 153 -10.94 1.28 0.07
N VAL A 154 -10.92 0.62 -1.09
CA VAL A 154 -11.91 -0.34 -1.58
C VAL A 154 -11.21 -1.56 -2.16
N LYS A 155 -11.98 -2.60 -2.52
CA LYS A 155 -11.39 -3.80 -3.12
C LYS A 155 -10.73 -3.44 -4.45
N SER A 156 -9.59 -4.08 -4.72
CA SER A 156 -8.92 -4.00 -6.00
C SER A 156 -9.84 -4.51 -7.12
N SER A 157 -9.86 -3.79 -8.24
CA SER A 157 -10.52 -4.23 -9.48
C SER A 157 -9.65 -5.23 -10.23
N ASP A 158 -8.35 -4.96 -10.33
CA ASP A 158 -7.35 -5.81 -10.97
C ASP A 158 -5.96 -5.62 -10.34
N SER A 159 -5.09 -6.62 -10.47
CA SER A 159 -3.69 -6.52 -10.06
C SER A 159 -2.82 -7.54 -10.79
N ASN A 160 -1.51 -7.32 -10.84
CA ASN A 160 -0.58 -8.35 -11.33
C ASN A 160 -0.42 -9.55 -10.37
N LEU A 161 -1.08 -9.53 -9.21
CA LEU A 161 -1.27 -10.70 -8.33
C LEU A 161 -2.53 -11.51 -8.70
N GLY A 162 -3.39 -10.97 -9.58
CA GLY A 162 -4.65 -11.56 -10.02
C GLY A 162 -5.85 -10.62 -9.85
N ILE A 163 -7.01 -11.05 -10.34
CA ILE A 163 -8.24 -10.24 -10.40
C ILE A 163 -9.04 -10.32 -9.08
N GLY A 164 -9.55 -9.19 -8.57
CA GLY A 164 -10.55 -9.13 -7.49
C GLY A 164 -10.02 -9.38 -6.07
N GLN A 165 -8.73 -9.15 -5.85
CA GLN A 165 -7.98 -9.68 -4.71
C GLN A 165 -7.99 -8.72 -3.52
N THR A 166 -9.12 -8.65 -2.82
CA THR A 166 -9.22 -8.00 -1.50
C THR A 166 -8.86 -6.50 -1.49
N LYS A 167 -8.75 -5.89 -0.29
CA LYS A 167 -8.31 -4.50 -0.12
C LYS A 167 -6.81 -4.38 0.10
N ASN A 168 -6.16 -5.46 0.53
CA ASN A 168 -4.77 -5.45 0.96
C ASN A 168 -4.01 -6.37 0.01
N LEU A 169 -3.06 -5.81 -0.73
CA LEU A 169 -2.26 -6.53 -1.70
C LEU A 169 -0.81 -6.57 -1.21
N THR A 170 -0.17 -7.72 -1.27
CA THR A 170 1.21 -7.90 -0.79
C THR A 170 2.06 -8.55 -1.89
N TRP A 171 3.17 -7.91 -2.22
CA TRP A 171 4.20 -8.43 -3.12
C TRP A 171 5.45 -8.74 -2.31
N ASN A 172 5.99 -9.95 -2.50
CA ASN A 172 7.34 -10.26 -2.01
C ASN A 172 8.33 -9.78 -3.08
N LEU A 173 9.18 -8.83 -2.73
CA LEU A 173 10.15 -8.23 -3.64
C LEU A 173 11.42 -9.09 -3.70
N ALA A 174 11.85 -9.40 -4.91
CA ALA A 174 13.11 -10.10 -5.13
C ALA A 174 14.29 -9.13 -5.01
N TYR A 175 15.17 -9.38 -4.04
CA TYR A 175 16.41 -8.63 -3.86
C TYR A 175 17.30 -8.70 -5.11
N GLY A 176 17.86 -7.55 -5.52
CA GLY A 176 18.74 -7.44 -6.68
C GLY A 176 18.05 -7.57 -8.03
N GLN A 177 16.72 -7.42 -8.08
CA GLN A 177 15.92 -7.45 -9.29
C GLN A 177 15.01 -6.22 -9.37
N GLU A 178 14.48 -5.97 -10.56
CA GLU A 178 13.32 -5.08 -10.74
C GLU A 178 12.04 -5.80 -10.34
N ASN A 179 11.17 -5.09 -9.64
CA ASN A 179 9.92 -5.62 -9.12
C ASN A 179 8.76 -4.75 -9.59
N VAL A 180 7.91 -5.31 -10.43
CA VAL A 180 6.74 -4.62 -10.97
C VAL A 180 5.55 -4.81 -10.04
N ILE A 181 4.91 -3.71 -9.65
CA ILE A 181 3.72 -3.68 -8.80
C ILE A 181 2.62 -2.97 -9.59
N LYS A 182 1.52 -3.68 -9.85
CA LYS A 182 0.37 -3.11 -10.55
C LYS A 182 -0.92 -3.44 -9.83
N ALA A 183 -1.72 -2.43 -9.55
CA ALA A 183 -3.04 -2.59 -8.95
C ALA A 183 -4.00 -1.50 -9.41
N GLY A 184 -5.27 -1.86 -9.61
CA GLY A 184 -6.35 -0.94 -9.91
C GLY A 184 -7.42 -0.94 -8.82
N TYR A 185 -8.08 0.20 -8.62
CA TYR A 185 -9.32 0.29 -7.85
C TYR A 185 -10.24 1.39 -8.38
N SER A 186 -11.54 1.27 -8.10
CA SER A 186 -12.57 2.22 -8.57
C SER A 186 -13.29 2.86 -7.38
N LEU A 187 -13.28 4.19 -7.30
CA LEU A 187 -14.06 4.94 -6.33
C LEU A 187 -15.33 5.51 -6.97
N ILE A 188 -16.47 5.26 -6.34
CA ILE A 188 -17.74 5.86 -6.73
C ILE A 188 -17.80 7.27 -6.15
N ASN A 189 -18.10 8.25 -7.00
CA ASN A 189 -18.31 9.63 -6.61
C ASN A 189 -19.70 9.76 -5.96
N ALA A 190 -19.77 9.52 -4.64
CA ALA A 190 -21.02 9.49 -3.89
C ALA A 190 -21.82 10.79 -4.02
N GLU A 191 -21.15 11.94 -4.11
CA GLU A 191 -21.81 13.24 -4.35
C GLU A 191 -22.57 13.25 -5.67
N ILE A 192 -21.96 12.74 -6.75
CA ILE A 192 -22.56 12.72 -8.08
C ILE A 192 -23.70 11.70 -8.17
N VAL A 193 -23.69 10.64 -7.35
CA VAL A 193 -24.77 9.63 -7.32
C VAL A 193 -25.92 10.04 -6.38
N ILE A 194 -25.62 10.57 -5.19
CA ILE A 194 -26.62 10.85 -4.14
C ILE A 194 -27.41 12.12 -4.46
N ILE A 195 -26.76 13.18 -4.97
CA ILE A 195 -27.41 14.46 -5.30
C ILE A 195 -28.58 14.28 -6.30
N PRO A 196 -28.41 13.61 -7.45
CA PRO A 196 -29.53 13.41 -8.38
C PRO A 196 -30.64 12.53 -7.80
N ILE A 197 -30.32 11.51 -7.00
CA ILE A 197 -31.34 10.67 -6.34
C ILE A 197 -32.19 11.53 -5.38
N LEU A 198 -31.55 12.32 -4.52
CA LEU A 198 -32.26 13.24 -3.63
C LEU A 198 -33.09 14.27 -4.40
N THR A 199 -32.55 14.81 -5.50
CA THR A 199 -33.25 15.77 -6.35
C THR A 199 -34.52 15.16 -6.95
N ILE A 200 -34.46 13.92 -7.44
CA ILE A 200 -35.62 13.19 -7.98
C ILE A 200 -36.68 12.97 -6.88
N ILE A 201 -36.27 12.58 -5.68
CA ILE A 201 -37.18 12.38 -4.54
C ILE A 201 -37.90 13.68 -4.18
N ILE A 202 -37.16 14.80 -4.05
CA ILE A 202 -37.74 16.11 -3.74
C ILE A 202 -38.71 16.55 -4.84
N PHE A 203 -38.34 16.36 -6.12
CA PHE A 203 -39.20 16.69 -7.25
C PHE A 203 -40.50 15.87 -7.24
N ALA A 204 -40.43 14.57 -6.95
CA ALA A 204 -41.60 13.71 -6.81
C ALA A 204 -42.52 14.16 -5.67
N ILE A 205 -41.96 14.55 -4.52
CA ILE A 205 -42.73 15.10 -3.40
C ILE A 205 -43.45 16.39 -3.81
N ILE A 206 -42.76 17.31 -4.50
CA ILE A 206 -43.36 18.55 -5.00
C ILE A 206 -44.54 18.25 -5.94
N LEU A 207 -44.39 17.31 -6.86
CA LEU A 207 -45.47 16.91 -7.78
C LEU A 207 -46.68 16.34 -7.04
N ILE A 208 -46.46 15.51 -6.02
CA ILE A 208 -47.52 14.95 -5.17
C ILE A 208 -48.23 16.08 -4.43
N VAL A 209 -47.49 17.00 -3.81
CA VAL A 209 -48.05 18.15 -3.08
C VAL A 209 -48.89 19.03 -4.02
N ILE A 210 -48.40 19.36 -5.22
CA ILE A 210 -49.16 20.12 -6.22
C ILE A 210 -50.45 19.39 -6.60
N LYS A 211 -50.38 18.07 -6.81
CA LYS A 211 -51.55 17.25 -7.16
C LYS A 211 -52.60 17.25 -6.03
N VAL A 212 -52.19 17.11 -4.77
CA VAL A 212 -53.08 17.15 -3.60
C VAL A 212 -53.69 18.54 -3.39
N ILE A 213 -52.92 19.61 -3.60
CA ILE A 213 -53.43 20.99 -3.49
C ILE A 213 -54.46 21.27 -4.60
N LYS A 214 -54.20 20.84 -5.84
CA LYS A 214 -55.15 20.99 -6.95
C LYS A 214 -56.42 20.18 -6.73
N SER A 215 -56.33 18.93 -6.27
CA SER A 215 -57.50 18.08 -6.05
C SER A 215 -58.44 18.64 -4.97
N LYS A 216 -57.90 19.32 -3.94
CA LYS A 216 -58.72 19.99 -2.90
C LYS A 216 -59.43 21.26 -3.40
N LYS A 217 -58.88 21.97 -4.40
CA LYS A 217 -59.52 23.18 -4.96
C LYS A 217 -60.74 22.87 -5.81
N GLU A 218 -60.80 21.72 -6.45
CA GLU A 218 -61.96 21.31 -7.26
C GLU A 218 -63.17 20.90 -6.40
N THR A 219 -62.95 20.49 -5.15
CA THR A 219 -64.02 20.07 -4.22
C THR A 219 -64.71 21.23 -3.50
N ILE A 220 -64.17 22.46 -3.56
CA ILE A 220 -64.66 23.64 -2.79
C ILE A 220 -65.44 24.63 -3.67
N LYS A 221 -65.69 24.33 -4.95
CA LYS A 221 -66.64 25.10 -5.76
C LYS A 221 -68.08 24.67 -5.41
N PHE A 222 -68.67 25.33 -4.42
CA PHE A 222 -70.11 25.38 -4.16
C PHE A 222 -70.63 26.79 -4.46
#